data_AF-A0A2M7VK10-F1
#
_entry.id   AF-A0A2M7VK10-F1
#
_cell.length_a   1.000
_cell.length_b   1.000
_cell.length_c   1.000
_cell.angle_alpha   90.00
_cell.angle_beta   90.00
_cell.angle_gamma   90.00
#
_symmetry.space_group_name_H-M   'P 1'
#
loop_
_entity.id
_entity.type
_entity.pdbx_description
1 polymer ?
#
loop_
_entity_poly.entity_id
_entity_poly.type
_entity_poly.pdbx_seq_one_letter_code
_entity_poly.pdbx_strand_id
1 'polypeptide(L)' 'MNLIPTVIEKTQYGERAYDIYSRLLRERIIFLGGPIIDPVANSII' A
#
# COMPACT_ATOMS: atom_id res chain seq x y z
N MET A 1 -5.51 14.90 7.48
CA MET A 1 -4.26 14.26 6.98
C MET A 1 -3.83 13.22 8.00
N ASN A 2 -4.27 11.97 7.85
CA ASN A 2 -3.70 10.88 8.65
C ASN A 2 -2.33 10.54 8.08
N LEU A 3 -1.31 10.53 8.92
CA LEU A 3 0.04 10.12 8.53
C LEU A 3 0.02 8.60 8.28
N ILE A 4 0.31 8.19 7.06
CA ILE A 4 0.47 6.76 6.74
C ILE A 4 1.88 6.37 7.17
N PRO A 5 2.05 5.34 8.01
CA PRO A 5 3.38 4.93 8.47
C PRO A 5 4.20 4.37 7.31
N THR A 6 5.47 4.77 7.28
CA THR A 6 6.46 4.28 6.32
C THR A 6 7.21 3.10 6.91
N VAL A 7 7.38 2.04 6.12
CA VAL A 7 8.13 0.84 6.46
C VAL A 7 9.41 0.80 5.64
N ILE A 8 10.54 0.50 6.29
CA ILE A 8 11.84 0.37 5.63
C ILE A 8 12.12 -1.12 5.38
N GLU A 9 12.30 -1.50 4.12
CA GLU A 9 12.70 -2.85 3.72
C GLU A 9 14.19 -2.92 3.39
N LYS A 10 14.89 -3.85 4.02
CA LYS A 10 16.28 -4.18 3.65
C LYS A 10 16.27 -5.20 2.52
N THR A 11 16.69 -4.78 1.34
CA THR A 11 16.95 -5.68 0.21
C THR A 11 18.45 -5.90 0.07
N GLN A 12 18.87 -6.96 -0.64
CA GLN A 12 20.28 -7.26 -0.89
C GLN A 12 21.06 -6.12 -1.57
N TYR A 13 20.35 -5.18 -2.21
CA TYR A 13 20.92 -4.04 -2.95
C TYR A 13 20.70 -2.68 -2.24
N GLY A 14 20.16 -2.66 -1.01
CA GLY A 14 19.97 -1.43 -0.23
C GLY A 14 18.66 -1.37 0.57
N GLU A 15 18.43 -0.23 1.23
CA GLU A 15 17.19 0.07 1.97
C GLU A 15 16.17 0.75 1.06
N ARG A 16 14.92 0.27 1.06
CA ARG A 16 13.83 0.89 0.31
C ARG A 16 12.67 1.18 1.25
N ALA A 17 12.30 2.45 1.32
CA ALA A 17 11.15 2.91 2.09
C ALA A 17 9.87 2.75 1.25
N TYR A 18 8.87 2.12 1.83
CA TYR A 18 7.54 1.95 1.25
C TYR A 18 6.50 2.40 2.26
N ASP A 19 5.37 2.93 1.82
CA ASP A 19 4.22 3.02 2.70
C ASP A 19 3.69 1.61 3.05
N ILE A 20 2.97 1.49 4.16
CA ILE A 20 2.44 0.21 4.62
C ILE A 20 1.50 -0.46 3.60
N TYR A 21 0.74 0.31 2.82
CA TYR A 21 -0.20 -0.23 1.84
C TYR A 21 0.52 -0.80 0.62
N SER A 22 1.56 -0.13 0.13
CA SER A 22 2.45 -0.59 -0.93
C SER A 22 3.18 -1.87 -0.55
N ARG A 23 3.60 -1.99 0.72
CA ARG A 23 4.19 -3.22 1.26
C ARG A 23 3.21 -4.39 1.19
N LEU A 24 1.94 -4.16 1.54
CA LEU A 24 0.88 -5.19 1.55
C LEU A 24 0.39 -5.52 0.14
N LEU A 25 0.34 -4.54 -0.76
CA LEU A 25 0.07 -4.73 -2.19
C LEU A 25 1.11 -5.66 -2.83
N ARG A 26 2.38 -5.59 -2.40
CA ARG A 26 3.43 -6.53 -2.82
C ARG A 26 3.09 -7.99 -2.47
N GLU A 27 2.42 -8.21 -1.34
CA GLU A 27 1.93 -9.51 -0.88
C GLU A 27 0.54 -9.85 -1.44
N ARG A 28 0.03 -9.05 -2.39
CA ARG A 28 -1.31 -9.15 -2.99
C ARG A 28 -2.46 -8.95 -2.01
N ILE A 29 -2.24 -8.13 -0.98
CA ILE A 29 -3.26 -7.77 0.01
C ILE A 29 -3.75 -6.34 -0.27
N ILE A 30 -5.06 -6.17 -0.46
CA ILE A 30 -5.72 -4.89 -0.72
C ILE A 30 -6.74 -4.60 0.39
N PHE A 31 -6.75 -3.38 0.92
CA PHE A 31 -7.71 -2.95 1.93
C PHE A 31 -8.81 -2.09 1.30
N LEU A 32 -10.06 -2.52 1.46
CA LEU A 32 -11.25 -1.75 1.11
C LEU A 32 -12.01 -1.37 2.39
N GLY A 33 -11.73 -0.18 2.91
CA GLY A 33 -12.36 0.34 4.14
C GLY A 33 -13.50 1.32 3.92
N GLY A 34 -13.82 1.64 2.67
CA GLY A 34 -14.82 2.65 2.29
C GLY A 34 -15.93 2.10 1.40
N PRO A 35 -16.90 2.94 1.03
CA PRO A 35 -17.97 2.56 0.10
C PRO A 35 -17.41 2.18 -1.28
N ILE A 36 -18.06 1.22 -1.93
CA ILE A 36 -17.69 0.77 -3.27
C ILE A 36 -18.27 1.75 -4.28
N ILE A 37 -17.41 2.53 -4.91
CA ILE A 37 -17.73 3.52 -5.95
C ILE A 37 -16.70 3.43 -7.08
N ASP A 38 -17.03 3.94 -8.27
CA ASP A 38 -16.20 3.82 -9.47
C ASP A 38 -14.73 4.20 -9.27
N PRO A 39 -14.36 5.29 -8.56
CA PRO A 39 -12.96 5.63 -8.31
C PRO A 39 -12.20 4.58 -7.48
N VAL A 40 -12.88 3.98 -6.50
CA VAL A 40 -12.29 2.94 -5.63
C VAL A 40 -12.13 1.64 -6.42
N ALA A 41 -13.15 1.28 -7.21
CA ALA A 41 -13.10 0.11 -8.08
C ALA A 41 -11.94 0.21 -9.09
N ASN A 42 -11.74 1.39 -9.70
CA ASN A 42 -10.64 1.62 -10.63
C ASN A 42 -9.24 1.56 -9.97
N SER A 43 -9.15 1.75 -8.65
CA SER A 43 -7.87 1.65 -7.92
C SER A 43 -7.47 0.21 -7.57
N ILE A 44 -8.38 -0.76 -7.75
CA ILE A 44 -8.16 -2.19 -7.46
C ILE A 44 -7.67 -2.95 -8.71
N ILE A 45 -7.93 -2.41 -9.91
CA ILE A 45 -7.52 -2.96 -11.20
C ILE A 45 -6.04 -2.62 -11.46
#